data_AF-A0AAX2R6J9-F1
#
_entry.id   AF-A0AAX2R6J9-F1
#
_cell.length_a   1.000
_cell.length_b   1.000
_cell.length_c   1.000
_cell.angle_alpha   90.00
_cell.angle_beta   90.00
_cell.angle_gamma   90.00
#
_symmetry.space_group_name_H-M   'P 1'
#
loop_
_entity.id
_entity.type
_entity.pdbx_description
1 polymer ?
#
loop_
_entity_poly.entity_id
_entity_poly.type
_entity_poly.pdbx_seq_one_letter_code
_entity_poly.pdbx_strand_id
1 'polypeptide(L)'
;MDRKQQVLLKLKPKVKAFGFNKKEVMGIAARIADNLTSTDDASDEDVNAEIEAAIDAVLPYLQVSQSFANRVIEENRKKNGDDETDDGDDTSSNTSNNRQTGSNKNDPQQNKSNDDAPAWAKGLLDKVDTLTNEISVLKGEKVTTSRKSKLNELLKDSGSFGSRILKSFDRMKFETEEEFDEFYSEVEEDLKNYNQECADAGLSTLANPPAASGKSSGKQDEVISDAEIKALADTF
;
A
#
# COMPACT_ATOMS: atom_id res chain seq x y z
N MET A 1 8.34 -13.89 21.68
CA MET A 1 7.54 -12.86 22.40
C MET A 1 6.30 -12.56 21.56
N ASP A 2 5.12 -12.42 22.15
CA ASP A 2 3.89 -12.16 21.38
C ASP A 2 3.95 -10.80 20.63
N ARG A 3 3.44 -10.72 19.39
CA ARG A 3 3.52 -9.51 18.54
C ARG A 3 2.91 -8.29 19.23
N LYS A 4 1.78 -8.48 19.92
CA LYS A 4 1.11 -7.41 20.68
C LYS A 4 1.99 -6.89 21.82
N GLN A 5 2.76 -7.78 22.46
CA GLN A 5 3.72 -7.39 23.50
C GLN A 5 4.93 -6.64 22.93
N GLN A 6 5.45 -7.06 21.77
CA GLN A 6 6.56 -6.37 21.10
C GLN A 6 6.16 -4.93 20.71
N VAL A 7 5.00 -4.77 20.07
CA VAL A 7 4.43 -3.47 19.73
C VAL A 7 4.21 -2.62 20.99
N LEU A 8 3.63 -3.19 22.04
CA LEU A 8 3.36 -2.47 23.29
C LEU A 8 4.63 -1.94 23.96
N LEU A 9 5.73 -2.70 23.93
CA LEU A 9 7.01 -2.27 24.49
C LEU A 9 7.58 -1.05 23.75
N LYS A 10 7.49 -1.04 22.42
CA LYS A 10 7.97 0.06 21.58
C LYS A 10 7.05 1.27 21.58
N LEU A 11 5.74 1.06 21.68
CA LEU A 11 4.73 2.13 21.65
C LEU A 11 4.73 2.96 22.94
N LYS A 12 4.81 2.29 24.11
CA LYS A 12 4.76 2.94 25.44
C LYS A 12 5.64 4.18 25.61
N PRO A 13 6.96 4.14 25.30
CA PRO A 13 7.81 5.32 25.48
C PRO A 13 7.39 6.49 24.56
N LYS A 14 6.91 6.19 23.34
CA LYS A 14 6.55 7.22 22.35
C LYS A 14 5.22 7.92 22.66
N VAL A 15 4.27 7.22 23.26
CA VAL A 15 2.93 7.77 23.60
C VAL A 15 2.79 8.20 25.07
N LYS A 16 3.85 8.08 25.88
CA LYS A 16 3.82 8.41 27.31
C LYS A 16 3.37 9.86 27.56
N ALA A 17 3.82 10.79 26.72
CA ALA A 17 3.48 12.20 26.82
C ALA A 17 2.03 12.50 26.40
N PHE A 18 1.33 11.55 25.78
CA PHE A 18 0.00 11.77 25.19
C PHE A 18 -1.13 11.52 26.19
N GLY A 19 -0.83 11.04 27.41
CA GLY A 19 -1.81 10.93 28.50
C GLY A 19 -2.78 9.74 28.41
N PHE A 20 -2.57 8.80 27.47
CA PHE A 20 -3.37 7.59 27.38
C PHE A 20 -3.25 6.71 28.62
N ASN A 21 -4.36 6.10 29.02
CA ASN A 21 -4.37 5.09 30.07
C ASN A 21 -3.84 3.73 29.55
N LYS A 22 -3.52 2.83 30.48
CA LYS A 22 -2.93 1.51 30.16
C LYS A 22 -3.79 0.69 29.18
N LYS A 23 -5.12 0.74 29.30
CA LYS A 23 -6.05 -0.02 28.45
C LYS A 23 -6.06 0.54 27.03
N GLU A 24 -6.02 1.86 26.88
CA GLU A 24 -5.95 2.53 25.58
C GLU A 24 -4.65 2.19 24.86
N VAL A 25 -3.50 2.29 25.54
CA VAL A 25 -2.20 1.93 24.93
C VAL A 25 -2.16 0.46 24.53
N MET A 26 -2.76 -0.44 25.32
CA MET A 26 -2.89 -1.86 24.97
C MET A 26 -3.80 -2.07 23.75
N GLY A 27 -4.93 -1.37 23.67
CA GLY A 27 -5.84 -1.45 22.53
C GLY A 27 -5.21 -0.92 21.24
N ILE A 28 -4.45 0.17 21.31
CA ILE A 28 -3.69 0.72 20.19
C ILE A 28 -2.62 -0.29 19.75
N ALA A 29 -1.86 -0.86 20.68
CA ALA A 29 -0.85 -1.88 20.37
C ALA A 29 -1.47 -3.13 19.71
N ALA A 30 -2.64 -3.56 20.15
CA ALA A 30 -3.35 -4.69 19.54
C ALA A 30 -3.74 -4.39 18.09
N ARG A 31 -4.32 -3.21 17.82
CA ARG A 31 -4.70 -2.80 16.45
C ARG A 31 -3.51 -2.63 15.52
N ILE A 32 -2.38 -2.14 16.02
CA ILE A 32 -1.14 -2.06 15.22
C ILE A 32 -0.66 -3.48 14.90
N ALA A 33 -0.61 -4.37 15.90
CA ALA A 33 -0.18 -5.75 15.71
C ALA A 33 -1.07 -6.54 14.72
N ASP A 34 -2.39 -6.34 14.79
CA ASP A 34 -3.34 -7.02 13.88
C ASP A 34 -3.18 -6.58 12.41
N ASN A 35 -2.48 -5.46 12.14
CA ASN A 35 -2.21 -4.94 10.80
C ASN A 35 -0.76 -5.21 10.31
N LEU A 36 0.07 -5.88 11.11
CA LEU A 36 1.39 -6.30 10.67
C LEU A 36 1.28 -7.42 9.64
N THR A 37 2.16 -7.40 8.65
CA THR A 37 2.14 -8.33 7.52
C THR A 37 3.33 -9.28 7.51
N SER A 38 4.34 -9.06 8.36
CA SER A 38 5.45 -10.00 8.53
C SER A 38 4.96 -11.40 8.91
N THR A 39 5.49 -12.40 8.21
CA THR A 39 5.25 -13.81 8.52
C THR A 39 5.92 -14.23 9.83
N ASP A 40 5.54 -15.38 10.36
CA ASP A 40 6.11 -15.91 11.61
C ASP A 40 7.60 -16.28 11.48
N ASP A 41 8.08 -16.54 10.26
CA ASP A 41 9.49 -16.85 9.95
C ASP A 41 10.35 -15.61 9.65
N ALA A 42 9.78 -14.40 9.72
CA ALA A 42 10.52 -13.17 9.49
C ALA A 42 11.61 -12.95 10.56
N SER A 43 12.72 -12.34 10.17
CA SER A 43 13.81 -12.02 11.10
C SER A 43 13.36 -11.03 12.17
N ASP A 44 13.95 -11.10 13.37
CA ASP A 44 13.64 -10.17 14.45
C ASP A 44 13.93 -8.72 14.06
N GLU A 45 14.95 -8.48 13.23
CA GLU A 45 15.23 -7.16 12.63
C GLU A 45 14.10 -6.65 11.73
N ASP A 46 13.62 -7.46 10.79
CA ASP A 46 12.56 -7.05 9.84
C ASP A 46 11.25 -6.76 10.56
N VAL A 47 10.91 -7.62 11.52
CA VAL A 47 9.78 -7.45 12.42
C VAL A 47 9.87 -6.12 13.15
N ASN A 48 11.03 -5.85 13.75
CA ASN A 48 11.20 -4.66 14.57
C ASN A 48 11.11 -3.39 13.71
N ALA A 49 11.62 -3.44 12.47
CA ALA A 49 11.49 -2.35 11.50
C ALA A 49 10.02 -2.12 11.09
N GLU A 50 9.26 -3.18 10.82
CA GLU A 50 7.83 -3.06 10.49
C GLU A 50 7.03 -2.50 11.68
N ILE A 51 7.30 -2.96 12.90
CA ILE A 51 6.67 -2.45 14.12
C ILE A 51 6.96 -0.95 14.31
N GLU A 52 8.22 -0.53 14.14
CA GLU A 52 8.60 0.87 14.27
C GLU A 52 7.93 1.74 13.20
N ALA A 53 7.91 1.29 11.94
CA ALA A 53 7.21 1.98 10.85
C ALA A 53 5.70 2.10 11.12
N ALA A 54 5.07 1.03 11.60
CA ALA A 54 3.63 1.04 11.91
C ALA A 54 3.30 1.94 13.10
N ILE A 55 4.16 1.99 14.13
CA ILE A 55 4.02 2.94 15.24
C ILE A 55 4.16 4.37 14.73
N ASP A 56 5.20 4.66 13.96
CA ASP A 56 5.50 6.02 13.49
C ASP A 56 4.41 6.55 12.54
N ALA A 57 3.79 5.67 11.75
CA ALA A 57 2.63 6.02 10.92
C ALA A 57 1.41 6.46 11.76
N VAL A 58 1.24 5.91 12.96
CA VAL A 58 0.06 6.17 13.81
C VAL A 58 0.30 7.32 14.81
N LEU A 59 1.56 7.62 15.16
CA LEU A 59 1.92 8.66 16.13
C LEU A 59 1.31 10.04 15.85
N PRO A 60 1.35 10.58 14.61
CA PRO A 60 0.75 11.89 14.32
C PRO A 60 -0.73 11.96 14.68
N TYR A 61 -1.49 10.90 14.39
CA TYR A 61 -2.92 10.82 14.70
C TYR A 61 -3.17 10.75 16.20
N LEU A 62 -2.33 10.02 16.94
CA LEU A 62 -2.41 9.96 18.40
C LEU A 62 -2.11 11.32 19.04
N GLN A 63 -1.12 12.06 18.53
CA GLN A 63 -0.80 13.41 18.99
C GLN A 63 -1.95 14.41 18.71
N VAL A 64 -2.62 14.27 17.56
CA VAL A 64 -3.84 15.05 17.26
C VAL A 64 -4.96 14.71 18.23
N SER A 65 -5.17 13.42 18.57
CA SER A 65 -6.18 13.00 19.53
C SER A 65 -5.93 13.55 20.94
N GLN A 66 -4.67 13.65 21.36
CA GLN A 66 -4.30 14.34 22.60
C GLN A 66 -4.65 15.82 22.54
N SER A 67 -4.32 16.49 21.43
CA SER A 67 -4.62 17.92 21.26
C SER A 67 -6.12 18.21 21.34
N PHE A 68 -6.95 17.29 20.82
CA PHE A 68 -8.40 17.32 20.97
C PHE A 68 -8.83 17.21 22.44
N ALA A 69 -8.32 16.20 23.16
CA ALA A 69 -8.67 16.00 24.57
C ALA A 69 -8.31 17.22 25.44
N ASN A 70 -7.11 17.78 25.24
CA ASN A 70 -6.65 18.98 25.94
C ASN A 70 -7.54 20.19 25.64
N ARG A 71 -7.97 20.37 24.38
CA ARG A 71 -8.86 21.46 23.97
C ARG A 71 -10.24 21.33 24.59
N VAL A 72 -10.84 20.14 24.59
CA VAL A 72 -12.16 19.91 25.21
C VAL A 72 -12.11 20.21 26.72
N ILE A 73 -11.02 19.83 27.38
CA ILE A 73 -10.80 20.15 28.80
C ILE A 73 -10.67 21.67 29.02
N GLU A 74 -9.93 22.37 28.15
CA GLU A 74 -9.77 23.82 28.23
C GLU A 74 -11.06 24.59 27.94
N GLU A 75 -11.83 24.19 26.92
CA GLU A 75 -13.12 24.78 26.59
C GLU A 75 -14.14 24.58 27.72
N ASN A 76 -14.17 23.40 28.36
CA ASN A 76 -15.03 23.16 29.53
C ASN A 76 -14.60 23.98 30.75
N ARG A 77 -13.30 24.18 30.98
CA ARG A 77 -12.82 25.09 32.04
C ARG A 77 -13.23 26.54 31.78
N LYS A 78 -13.09 27.03 30.54
CA LYS A 78 -13.53 28.39 30.16
C LYS A 78 -15.04 28.61 30.30
N LYS A 79 -15.85 27.58 30.04
CA LYS A 79 -17.32 27.65 30.18
C LYS A 79 -17.79 27.59 31.64
N ASN A 80 -17.00 26.99 32.53
CA ASN A 80 -17.36 26.81 33.94
C ASN A 80 -16.79 27.88 34.89
N GLY A 81 -16.05 28.88 34.38
CA GLY A 81 -15.67 30.10 35.11
C GLY A 81 -14.80 29.87 36.35
N ASP A 82 -13.49 30.07 36.21
CA ASP A 82 -12.70 30.58 37.35
C ASP A 82 -12.89 32.11 37.35
N ASP A 83 -13.92 32.57 38.04
CA ASP A 83 -13.94 33.91 38.64
C ASP A 83 -13.31 33.74 40.04
N GLU A 84 -11.98 33.56 40.06
CA GLU A 84 -11.19 33.72 41.29
C GLU A 84 -11.09 35.24 41.53
N THR A 85 -12.14 35.82 42.12
CA THR A 85 -12.02 37.09 42.82
C THR A 85 -11.14 36.86 44.05
N ASP A 86 -9.91 37.32 43.94
CA ASP A 86 -9.03 37.71 45.04
C ASP A 86 -9.79 38.61 46.01
N ASP A 87 -10.14 38.08 47.19
CA ASP A 87 -10.32 38.92 48.38
C ASP A 87 -9.89 38.16 49.63
N GLY A 88 -9.06 38.83 50.41
CA GLY A 88 -8.30 38.24 51.50
C GLY A 88 -9.04 38.12 52.82
N ASP A 89 -8.33 37.41 53.71
CA ASP A 89 -8.34 37.50 55.18
C ASP A 89 -9.19 36.49 56.01
N ASP A 90 -8.44 35.60 56.63
CA ASP A 90 -8.50 35.01 57.98
C ASP A 90 -9.84 34.55 58.61
N THR A 91 -9.98 33.23 58.84
CA THR A 91 -9.92 32.59 60.19
C THR A 91 -10.51 31.16 60.22
N SER A 92 -9.69 30.23 60.71
CA SER A 92 -9.98 28.96 61.40
C SER A 92 -11.44 28.44 61.53
N SER A 93 -11.73 27.23 61.02
CA SER A 93 -11.80 26.00 61.83
C SER A 93 -12.45 24.81 61.10
N ASN A 94 -12.00 23.62 61.51
CA ASN A 94 -12.36 22.24 61.21
C ASN A 94 -13.87 21.92 61.08
N THR A 95 -14.26 21.02 60.15
CA THR A 95 -15.10 19.80 60.37
C THR A 95 -15.97 19.42 59.14
N SER A 96 -15.71 18.21 58.64
CA SER A 96 -16.57 17.17 58.05
C SER A 96 -17.94 17.46 57.38
N ASN A 97 -18.15 16.68 56.29
CA ASN A 97 -19.40 16.19 55.70
C ASN A 97 -20.21 17.15 54.80
N ASN A 98 -20.41 16.79 53.53
CA ASN A 98 -21.60 16.03 53.10
C ASN A 98 -21.74 16.06 51.57
N ARG A 99 -21.86 14.88 50.94
CA ARG A 99 -22.40 14.74 49.59
C ARG A 99 -23.92 14.90 49.69
N GLN A 100 -24.52 15.87 48.99
CA GLN A 100 -25.81 15.58 48.34
C GLN A 100 -26.11 16.48 47.14
N THR A 101 -26.68 15.81 46.15
CA THR A 101 -27.25 16.22 44.88
C THR A 101 -28.31 17.33 44.98
N GLY A 102 -28.28 18.28 44.05
CA GLY A 102 -29.39 19.18 43.75
C GLY A 102 -29.61 19.24 42.23
N SER A 103 -30.72 18.68 41.77
CA SER A 103 -31.12 18.65 40.35
C SER A 103 -32.22 19.68 40.08
N ASN A 104 -32.01 20.47 39.03
CA ASN A 104 -32.98 21.12 38.13
C ASN A 104 -33.98 22.18 38.65
N LYS A 105 -33.95 23.40 38.07
CA LYS A 105 -34.79 23.77 36.90
C LYS A 105 -34.56 25.20 36.35
N ASN A 106 -34.37 25.22 35.03
CA ASN A 106 -34.88 26.15 34.00
C ASN A 106 -34.39 27.62 33.92
N ASP A 107 -33.68 27.90 32.83
CA ASP A 107 -33.96 29.08 31.98
C ASP A 107 -33.90 28.67 30.49
N PRO A 108 -34.90 28.96 29.64
CA PRO A 108 -35.02 28.40 28.30
C PRO A 108 -34.76 29.46 27.22
N GLN A 109 -33.52 29.63 26.75
CA GLN A 109 -33.30 30.10 25.38
C GLN A 109 -31.84 29.96 24.97
N GLN A 110 -31.53 28.97 24.14
CA GLN A 110 -30.64 29.18 23.00
C GLN A 110 -30.83 28.06 21.98
N ASN A 111 -31.90 28.23 21.21
CA ASN A 111 -31.92 27.76 19.84
C ASN A 111 -30.88 28.58 19.05
N LYS A 112 -29.66 28.04 18.92
CA LYS A 112 -28.83 28.24 17.74
C LYS A 112 -28.40 26.87 17.29
N SER A 113 -29.04 26.37 16.26
CA SER A 113 -28.46 25.43 15.32
C SER A 113 -27.12 25.99 14.85
N ASN A 114 -26.04 25.73 15.59
CA ASN A 114 -24.69 25.82 15.07
C ASN A 114 -24.33 24.39 14.66
N ASP A 115 -24.92 23.97 13.55
CA ASP A 115 -24.60 22.74 12.82
C ASP A 115 -23.22 22.84 12.13
N ASP A 116 -22.39 23.78 12.59
CA ASP A 116 -21.08 24.08 12.04
C ASP A 116 -20.05 23.61 13.07
N ALA A 117 -19.43 22.47 12.78
CA ALA A 117 -18.23 22.04 13.48
C ALA A 117 -17.27 23.24 13.62
N PRO A 118 -16.66 23.44 14.80
CA PRO A 118 -15.82 24.62 15.04
C PRO A 118 -14.73 24.74 13.97
N ALA A 119 -14.31 25.96 13.62
CA ALA A 119 -13.45 26.20 12.45
C ALA A 119 -12.15 25.35 12.44
N TRP A 120 -11.60 25.03 13.60
CA TRP A 120 -10.47 24.12 13.74
C TRP A 120 -10.80 22.66 13.41
N ALA A 121 -12.03 22.21 13.65
CA ALA A 121 -12.50 20.87 13.35
C ALA A 121 -12.72 20.72 11.85
N LYS A 122 -13.24 21.74 11.16
CA LYS A 122 -13.29 21.78 9.69
C LYS A 122 -11.90 21.64 9.08
N GLY A 123 -10.94 22.46 9.52
CA GLY A 123 -9.55 22.37 9.03
C GLY A 123 -8.83 21.06 9.39
N LEU A 124 -9.31 20.30 10.39
CA LEU A 124 -8.81 18.97 10.70
C LEU A 124 -9.46 17.90 9.81
N LEU A 125 -10.78 17.95 9.62
CA LEU A 125 -11.48 17.06 8.68
C LEU A 125 -10.90 17.21 7.27
N ASP A 126 -10.68 18.44 6.80
CA ASP A 126 -10.09 18.69 5.48
C ASP A 126 -8.73 18.00 5.31
N LYS A 127 -7.89 18.00 6.36
CA LYS A 127 -6.60 17.30 6.36
C LYS A 127 -6.76 15.78 6.40
N VAL A 128 -7.70 15.27 7.19
CA VAL A 128 -8.00 13.83 7.25
C VAL A 128 -8.53 13.33 5.90
N ASP A 129 -9.39 14.10 5.24
CA ASP A 129 -9.92 13.78 3.91
C ASP A 129 -8.79 13.82 2.87
N THR A 130 -7.91 14.82 2.94
CA THR A 130 -6.72 14.91 2.07
C THR A 130 -5.82 13.69 2.23
N LEU A 131 -5.48 13.32 3.48
CA LEU A 131 -4.65 12.15 3.76
C LEU A 131 -5.33 10.84 3.35
N THR A 132 -6.64 10.71 3.56
CA THR A 132 -7.43 9.54 3.13
C THR A 132 -7.40 9.39 1.60
N ASN A 133 -7.51 10.49 0.88
CA ASN A 133 -7.42 10.51 -0.58
C ASN A 133 -6.01 10.13 -1.05
N GLU A 134 -4.95 10.71 -0.47
CA GLU A 134 -3.56 10.37 -0.79
C GLU A 134 -3.27 8.89 -0.52
N ILE A 135 -3.73 8.33 0.60
CA ILE A 135 -3.62 6.90 0.92
C ILE A 135 -4.34 6.05 -0.13
N SER A 136 -5.53 6.47 -0.57
CA SER A 136 -6.29 5.73 -1.59
C SER A 136 -5.58 5.75 -2.94
N VAL A 137 -5.01 6.89 -3.33
CA VAL A 137 -4.18 7.02 -4.55
C VAL A 137 -2.94 6.13 -4.44
N LEU A 138 -2.19 6.20 -3.33
CA LEU A 138 -0.98 5.39 -3.11
C LEU A 138 -1.27 3.89 -3.13
N LYS A 139 -2.40 3.45 -2.54
CA LYS A 139 -2.84 2.05 -2.64
C LYS A 139 -3.12 1.65 -4.08
N GLY A 140 -3.81 2.49 -4.84
CA GLY A 140 -4.04 2.30 -6.27
C GLY A 140 -2.73 2.19 -7.06
N GLU A 141 -1.79 3.11 -6.85
CA GLU A 141 -0.48 3.10 -7.50
C GLU A 141 0.34 1.86 -7.16
N LYS A 142 0.33 1.41 -5.90
CA LYS A 142 1.01 0.18 -5.47
C LYS A 142 0.44 -1.04 -6.18
N VAL A 143 -0.89 -1.13 -6.30
CA VAL A 143 -1.57 -2.21 -7.02
C VAL A 143 -1.20 -2.19 -8.51
N THR A 144 -1.29 -1.04 -9.18
CA THR A 144 -0.88 -0.90 -10.60
C THR A 144 0.58 -1.28 -10.81
N THR A 145 1.48 -0.87 -9.91
CA THR A 145 2.91 -1.19 -9.97
C THR A 145 3.15 -2.69 -9.83
N SER A 146 2.50 -3.34 -8.86
CA SER A 146 2.59 -4.80 -8.66
C SER A 146 2.13 -5.57 -9.89
N ARG A 147 0.96 -5.20 -10.44
CA ARG A 147 0.40 -5.79 -11.67
C ARG A 147 1.33 -5.61 -12.88
N LYS A 148 1.89 -4.41 -13.06
CA LYS A 148 2.88 -4.13 -14.11
C LYS A 148 4.13 -5.00 -13.96
N SER A 149 4.60 -5.22 -12.73
CA SER A 149 5.76 -6.09 -12.47
C SER A 149 5.49 -7.53 -12.89
N LYS A 150 4.34 -8.09 -12.50
CA LYS A 150 3.89 -9.45 -12.87
C LYS A 150 3.82 -9.61 -14.39
N LEU A 151 3.23 -8.64 -15.07
CA LEU A 151 3.12 -8.61 -16.53
C LEU A 151 4.48 -8.46 -17.23
N ASN A 152 5.38 -7.63 -16.69
CA ASN A 152 6.73 -7.45 -17.23
C ASN A 152 7.56 -8.73 -17.12
N GLU A 153 7.41 -9.48 -16.02
CA GLU A 153 8.09 -10.75 -15.84
C GLU A 153 7.63 -11.82 -16.83
N LEU A 154 6.33 -11.90 -17.10
CA LEU A 154 5.76 -12.78 -18.12
C LEU A 154 6.29 -12.45 -19.53
N LEU A 155 6.43 -11.16 -19.84
CA LEU A 155 6.67 -10.67 -21.19
C LEU A 155 8.13 -10.31 -21.51
N LYS A 156 9.06 -10.47 -20.55
CA LYS A 156 10.44 -9.97 -20.65
C LYS A 156 11.21 -10.41 -21.91
N ASP A 157 10.94 -11.62 -22.41
CA ASP A 157 11.64 -12.22 -23.55
C ASP A 157 10.79 -12.25 -24.84
N SER A 158 9.64 -11.57 -24.85
CA SER A 158 8.68 -11.61 -25.97
C SER A 158 8.86 -10.48 -27.00
N GLY A 159 9.92 -9.67 -26.86
CA GLY A 159 10.29 -8.64 -27.83
C GLY A 159 9.20 -7.59 -28.08
N SER A 160 8.83 -7.40 -29.35
CA SER A 160 7.84 -6.38 -29.75
C SER A 160 6.43 -6.67 -29.26
N PHE A 161 6.08 -7.95 -29.08
CA PHE A 161 4.78 -8.36 -28.54
C PHE A 161 4.64 -7.80 -27.12
N GLY A 162 5.55 -8.16 -26.22
CA GLY A 162 5.54 -7.70 -24.83
C GLY A 162 5.61 -6.18 -24.69
N SER A 163 6.47 -5.55 -25.49
CA SER A 163 6.60 -4.08 -25.52
C SER A 163 5.29 -3.37 -25.87
N ARG A 164 4.44 -3.98 -26.70
CA ARG A 164 3.14 -3.42 -27.08
C ARG A 164 2.11 -3.61 -25.97
N ILE A 165 2.05 -4.80 -25.38
CA ILE A 165 1.13 -5.08 -24.26
C ILE A 165 1.45 -4.20 -23.05
N LEU A 166 2.72 -4.04 -22.69
CA LEU A 166 3.14 -3.15 -21.60
C LEU A 166 2.75 -1.68 -21.83
N LYS A 167 2.86 -1.18 -23.08
CA LYS A 167 2.40 0.18 -23.44
C LYS A 167 0.87 0.33 -23.33
N SER A 168 0.13 -0.72 -23.67
CA SER A 168 -1.33 -0.74 -23.50
C SER A 168 -1.70 -0.78 -22.02
N PHE A 169 -0.97 -1.55 -21.21
CA PHE A 169 -1.21 -1.66 -19.77
C PHE A 169 -1.14 -0.30 -19.06
N ASP A 170 -0.20 0.57 -19.45
CA ASP A 170 -0.10 1.93 -18.91
C ASP A 170 -1.33 2.81 -19.16
N ARG A 171 -2.24 2.39 -20.05
CA ARG A 171 -3.49 3.07 -20.38
C ARG A 171 -4.72 2.34 -19.85
N MET A 172 -4.55 1.15 -19.29
CA MET A 172 -5.62 0.34 -18.73
C MET A 172 -5.85 0.66 -17.25
N LYS A 173 -7.07 0.41 -16.80
CA LYS A 173 -7.47 0.46 -15.39
C LYS A 173 -8.28 -0.79 -15.10
N PHE A 174 -7.98 -1.44 -13.98
CA PHE A 174 -8.67 -2.62 -13.50
C PHE A 174 -9.28 -2.27 -12.15
N GLU A 175 -10.59 -2.45 -12.01
CA GLU A 175 -11.32 -2.15 -10.78
C GLU A 175 -11.09 -3.23 -9.72
N THR A 176 -10.91 -4.48 -10.16
CA THR A 176 -10.71 -5.63 -9.28
C THR A 176 -9.41 -6.38 -9.61
N GLU A 177 -9.06 -7.37 -8.79
CA GLU A 177 -7.92 -8.26 -9.10
C GLU A 177 -8.34 -9.33 -10.12
N GLU A 178 -9.60 -9.75 -10.08
CA GLU A 178 -10.16 -10.72 -11.02
C GLU A 178 -10.10 -10.22 -12.47
N GLU A 179 -10.43 -8.95 -12.73
CA GLU A 179 -10.30 -8.37 -14.08
C GLU A 179 -8.84 -8.35 -14.57
N PHE A 180 -7.90 -8.12 -13.66
CA PHE A 180 -6.49 -8.16 -14.00
C PHE A 180 -6.00 -9.59 -14.25
N ASP A 181 -6.46 -10.57 -13.46
CA ASP A 181 -6.09 -11.97 -13.65
C ASP A 181 -6.69 -12.56 -14.94
N GLU A 182 -7.90 -12.15 -15.34
CA GLU A 182 -8.48 -12.47 -16.65
C GLU A 182 -7.61 -11.93 -17.79
N PHE A 183 -7.31 -10.62 -17.76
CA PHE A 183 -6.41 -9.99 -18.73
C PHE A 183 -5.03 -10.66 -18.76
N TYR A 184 -4.47 -10.98 -17.59
CA TYR A 184 -3.18 -11.64 -17.48
C TYR A 184 -3.22 -13.03 -18.13
N SER A 185 -4.30 -13.78 -17.93
CA SER A 185 -4.50 -15.11 -18.52
C SER A 185 -4.64 -15.05 -20.04
N GLU A 186 -5.38 -14.07 -20.56
CA GLU A 186 -5.48 -13.80 -22.00
C GLU A 186 -4.11 -13.48 -22.62
N VAL A 187 -3.32 -12.62 -21.97
CA VAL A 187 -1.96 -12.30 -22.43
C VAL A 187 -1.05 -13.52 -22.39
N GLU A 188 -1.20 -14.41 -21.41
CA GLU A 188 -0.44 -15.65 -21.35
C GLU A 188 -0.78 -16.61 -22.51
N GLU A 189 -2.06 -16.71 -22.88
CA GLU A 189 -2.51 -17.50 -24.02
C GLU A 189 -2.02 -16.89 -25.35
N ASP A 190 -2.18 -15.58 -25.52
CA ASP A 190 -1.70 -14.86 -26.70
C ASP A 190 -0.18 -14.99 -26.86
N LEU A 191 0.58 -14.98 -25.76
CA LEU A 191 2.02 -15.20 -25.79
C LEU A 191 2.36 -16.60 -26.30
N LYS A 192 1.62 -17.64 -25.88
CA LYS A 192 1.81 -19.01 -26.37
C LYS A 192 1.53 -19.10 -27.87
N ASN A 193 0.43 -18.51 -28.33
CA ASN A 193 0.06 -18.47 -29.75
C ASN A 193 1.10 -17.71 -30.58
N TYR A 194 1.52 -16.53 -30.12
CA TYR A 194 2.55 -15.73 -30.77
C TYR A 194 3.89 -16.47 -30.94
N ASN A 195 4.33 -17.16 -29.88
CA ASN A 195 5.57 -17.95 -29.94
C ASN A 195 5.44 -19.14 -30.90
N GLN A 196 4.28 -19.79 -30.95
CA GLN A 196 4.00 -20.87 -31.89
C GLN A 196 4.03 -20.36 -33.33
N GLU A 197 3.37 -19.24 -33.63
CA GLU A 197 3.40 -18.61 -34.96
C GLU A 197 4.82 -18.22 -35.39
N CYS A 198 5.64 -17.70 -34.46
CA CYS A 198 7.05 -17.41 -34.73
C CYS A 198 7.86 -18.67 -35.05
N ALA A 199 7.62 -19.76 -34.33
CA ALA A 199 8.27 -21.05 -34.58
C ALA A 199 7.87 -21.64 -35.95
N ASP A 200 6.58 -21.61 -36.28
CA ASP A 200 6.05 -22.13 -37.55
C ASP A 200 6.52 -21.29 -38.75
N ALA A 201 6.54 -19.96 -38.60
CA ALA A 201 7.10 -19.07 -39.62
C ALA A 201 8.60 -19.31 -39.82
N GLY A 202 9.37 -19.46 -38.73
CA GLY A 202 10.78 -19.81 -38.79
C GLY A 202 11.01 -21.14 -39.52
N LEU A 203 10.24 -22.17 -39.19
CA LEU A 203 10.30 -23.47 -39.85
C LEU A 203 9.94 -23.38 -41.34
N SER A 204 8.89 -22.63 -41.70
CA SER A 204 8.49 -22.42 -43.10
C SER A 204 9.59 -21.74 -43.91
N THR A 205 10.28 -20.75 -43.34
CA THR A 205 11.41 -20.08 -44.02
C THR A 205 12.63 -20.98 -44.19
N LEU A 206 12.84 -21.94 -43.28
CA LEU A 206 13.95 -22.90 -43.38
C LEU A 206 13.64 -24.06 -44.34
N ALA A 207 12.37 -24.47 -44.42
CA ALA A 207 11.91 -25.53 -45.32
C ALA A 207 11.93 -25.12 -46.80
N ASN A 208 11.91 -23.82 -47.10
CA ASN A 208 12.13 -23.27 -48.43
C ASN A 208 13.51 -22.61 -48.50
N PRO A 209 14.61 -23.36 -48.72
CA PRO A 209 15.89 -22.74 -49.02
C PRO A 209 15.72 -21.81 -50.23
N PRO A 210 16.36 -20.63 -50.24
CA PRO A 210 16.22 -19.69 -51.35
C PRO A 210 16.60 -20.43 -52.64
N ALA A 211 15.64 -20.57 -53.54
CA ALA A 211 15.89 -21.11 -54.86
C ALA A 211 16.99 -20.25 -55.47
N ALA A 212 18.18 -20.84 -55.62
CA ALA A 212 19.28 -20.22 -56.32
C ALA A 212 18.77 -19.85 -57.70
N SER A 213 18.51 -18.56 -57.92
CA SER A 213 18.20 -17.98 -59.20
C SER A 213 19.49 -17.92 -60.02
N GLY A 214 20.04 -19.09 -60.32
CA GLY A 214 21.13 -19.32 -61.24
C GLY A 214 20.62 -20.19 -62.37
N LYS A 215 20.38 -19.57 -63.53
CA LYS A 215 20.15 -20.27 -64.80
C LYS A 215 21.19 -21.39 -64.99
N SER A 216 20.77 -22.65 -65.00
CA SER A 216 21.38 -23.61 -65.91
C SER A 216 20.40 -24.73 -66.28
N SER A 217 20.36 -24.97 -67.58
CA SER A 217 19.72 -26.07 -68.28
C SER A 217 19.99 -27.42 -67.61
N GLY A 218 19.03 -28.34 -67.75
CA GLY A 218 19.00 -29.61 -67.06
C GLY A 218 20.25 -30.47 -67.24
N LYS A 219 20.64 -31.12 -66.16
CA LYS A 219 21.27 -32.43 -66.15
C LYS A 219 21.08 -33.04 -64.77
N GLN A 220 20.92 -34.36 -64.80
CA GLN A 220 20.58 -35.24 -63.70
C GLN A 220 21.53 -35.07 -62.51
N ASP A 221 21.03 -35.37 -61.31
CA ASP A 221 21.84 -35.65 -60.11
C ASP A 221 22.94 -36.67 -60.45
N GLU A 222 24.15 -36.20 -60.73
CA GLU A 222 25.36 -37.02 -60.61
C GLU A 222 25.93 -36.77 -59.22
N VAL A 223 25.59 -37.68 -58.31
CA VAL A 223 26.36 -37.98 -57.12
C VAL A 223 27.83 -38.03 -57.49
N ILE A 224 28.64 -37.20 -56.84
CA ILE A 224 30.10 -37.10 -57.01
C ILE A 224 30.67 -38.52 -57.08
N SER A 225 31.42 -38.80 -58.14
CA SER A 225 31.94 -40.15 -58.38
C SER A 225 33.05 -40.50 -57.38
N ASP A 226 33.20 -41.78 -57.02
CA ASP A 226 34.27 -42.26 -56.12
C ASP A 226 35.68 -41.84 -56.58
N ALA A 227 35.86 -41.59 -57.88
CA ALA A 227 37.11 -41.07 -58.44
C ALA A 227 37.41 -39.64 -58.00
N GLU A 228 36.40 -38.78 -57.87
CA GLU A 228 36.53 -37.40 -57.43
C GLU A 228 36.75 -37.30 -55.91
N ILE A 229 36.14 -38.20 -55.13
CA ILE A 229 36.39 -38.31 -53.68
C ILE A 229 37.84 -38.71 -53.42
N LYS A 230 38.38 -39.64 -54.22
CA LYS A 230 39.76 -40.10 -54.08
C LYS A 230 40.78 -39.03 -54.45
N ALA A 231 40.49 -38.22 -55.48
CA ALA A 231 41.35 -37.10 -55.86
C ALA A 231 41.43 -36.03 -54.76
N LEU A 232 40.35 -35.81 -53.99
CA LEU A 232 40.36 -34.84 -52.89
C LEU A 232 41.16 -35.35 -51.68
N ALA A 233 41.14 -36.65 -51.42
CA ALA A 233 41.90 -37.29 -50.34
C ALA A 233 43.43 -37.24 -50.55
N ASP A 234 43.89 -37.22 -51.80
CA ASP A 234 45.32 -37.11 -52.14
C ASP A 234 45.84 -35.65 -52.08
N THR A 235 44.98 -34.68 -51.76
CA THR A 235 45.33 -33.25 -51.60
C THR A 235 45.52 -32.79 -50.16
N PHE A 236 45.46 -33.69 -49.17
CA PHE A 236 45.72 -33.42 -47.76
C PHE A 236 46.95 -34.17 -47.22
#